data_AF-A0AA89B099-F1
#
_entry.id   AF-A0AA89B099-F1
#
_cell.length_a   1.000
_cell.length_b   1.000
_cell.length_c   1.000
_cell.angle_alpha   90.00
_cell.angle_beta   90.00
_cell.angle_gamma   90.00
#
_symmetry.space_group_name_H-M   'P 1'
#
loop_
_entity.id
_entity.type
_entity.pdbx_description
1 polymer ?
#
loop_
_entity_poly.entity_id
_entity_poly.type
_entity_poly.pdbx_seq_one_letter_code
_entity_poly.pdbx_strand_id
1 'polypeptide(L)'
;MLAVVYIAERTYSAPRKWMRGKGRVTIQFGCCYNYSMDSNGNPPGILQNEPVDPIPHLFKVIIRRLVRWHVLPSTCVPDSCIVNIYDEGDCIPPHIDNHDFVRPFCTVSFLSECNIVFGTKLKVDRPGEFSGAIAIPLPMGSVLVFNGKGADVAKHCVPAVHSKRISITFRKMDESKWPIGFAPELDLQGLERLPYEGERSKRLTLSKSNWPVNRQGVRREDSTDKGRGLLETPPEPRFVGRARPGPPNRQRVRLDFDN
;
A
#
# COMPACT_ATOMS: atom_id res chain seq x y z
N MET A 1 -19.82 1.17 -24.87
CA MET A 1 -19.21 -0.14 -25.20
C MET A 1 -18.98 -0.88 -23.89
N LEU A 2 -19.76 -1.92 -23.59
CA LEU A 2 -19.51 -2.79 -22.45
C LEU A 2 -18.44 -3.81 -22.85
N ALA A 3 -17.25 -3.73 -22.24
CA ALA A 3 -16.25 -4.77 -22.38
C ALA A 3 -16.69 -5.97 -21.54
N VAL A 4 -17.02 -7.09 -22.19
CA VAL A 4 -17.18 -8.38 -21.52
C VAL A 4 -15.79 -8.85 -21.12
N VAL A 5 -15.41 -8.57 -19.88
CA VAL A 5 -14.17 -9.08 -19.30
C VAL A 5 -14.42 -10.55 -18.94
N TYR A 6 -13.87 -11.45 -19.75
CA TYR A 6 -13.71 -12.84 -19.36
C TYR A 6 -12.71 -12.89 -18.21
N ILE A 7 -13.08 -13.58 -17.14
CA ILE A 7 -12.29 -13.75 -15.92
C ILE A 7 -11.80 -15.20 -15.90
N ALA A 8 -10.51 -15.44 -15.67
CA ALA A 8 -9.97 -16.79 -15.60
C ALA A 8 -10.57 -17.57 -14.41
N GLU A 9 -10.79 -18.88 -14.56
CA GLU A 9 -11.58 -19.68 -13.60
C GLU A 9 -11.04 -19.65 -12.16
N ARG A 10 -9.73 -19.46 -11.97
CA ARG A 10 -9.07 -19.33 -10.66
C ARG A 10 -8.96 -17.91 -10.13
N THR A 11 -9.20 -16.90 -10.98
CA THR A 11 -9.24 -15.50 -10.57
C THR A 11 -10.38 -15.27 -9.58
N TYR A 12 -11.57 -15.84 -9.79
CA TYR A 12 -12.74 -15.65 -8.93
C TYR A 12 -13.08 -16.90 -8.13
N SER A 13 -13.36 -16.75 -6.82
CA SER A 13 -13.90 -17.84 -6.00
C SER A 13 -15.00 -17.35 -5.07
N ALA A 14 -16.13 -18.04 -5.08
CA ALA A 14 -17.28 -17.81 -4.20
C ALA A 14 -17.70 -19.13 -3.54
N PRO A 15 -17.14 -19.49 -2.38
CA PRO A 15 -17.46 -20.74 -1.70
C PRO A 15 -18.91 -20.70 -1.18
N ARG A 16 -19.68 -21.78 -1.40
CA ARG A 16 -21.07 -21.88 -0.89
C ARG A 16 -21.08 -21.65 0.63
N LYS A 17 -21.81 -20.63 1.10
CA LYS A 17 -21.89 -20.32 2.54
C LYS A 17 -22.60 -21.47 3.27
N TRP A 18 -21.90 -22.12 4.19
CA TRP A 18 -22.40 -23.29 4.94
C TRP A 18 -22.30 -23.12 6.47
N MET A 19 -21.58 -22.10 6.94
CA MET A 19 -21.58 -21.64 8.33
C MET A 19 -21.19 -20.15 8.37
N ARG A 20 -21.55 -19.44 9.44
CA ARG A 20 -21.08 -18.07 9.70
C ARG A 20 -19.55 -18.04 9.70
N GLY A 21 -18.95 -17.09 8.98
CA GLY A 21 -17.51 -17.01 8.79
C GLY A 21 -16.91 -17.89 7.68
N LYS A 22 -17.72 -18.59 6.86
CA LYS A 22 -17.24 -19.35 5.70
C LYS A 22 -18.00 -18.94 4.43
N GLY A 23 -17.25 -18.56 3.39
CA GLY A 23 -17.80 -18.19 2.09
C GLY A 23 -17.68 -16.71 1.71
N ARG A 24 -16.70 -15.98 2.27
CA ARG A 24 -16.25 -14.70 1.69
C ARG A 24 -15.83 -14.94 0.23
N VAL A 25 -16.13 -14.01 -0.66
CA VAL A 25 -15.71 -14.06 -2.07
C VAL A 25 -14.28 -13.55 -2.19
N THR A 26 -13.46 -14.19 -3.02
CA THR A 26 -12.10 -13.75 -3.32
C THR A 26 -11.90 -13.51 -4.81
N ILE A 27 -11.09 -12.51 -5.15
CA ILE A 27 -10.64 -12.25 -6.51
C ILE A 27 -9.11 -12.08 -6.51
N GLN A 28 -8.38 -12.95 -7.22
CA GLN A 28 -6.92 -13.09 -7.18
C GLN A 28 -6.28 -12.68 -8.51
N PHE A 29 -5.26 -11.82 -8.47
CA PHE A 29 -4.52 -11.36 -9.65
C PHE A 29 -3.02 -11.58 -9.47
N GLY A 30 -2.32 -11.85 -10.57
CA GLY A 30 -0.88 -12.15 -10.61
C GLY A 30 -0.52 -13.60 -10.26
N CYS A 31 -1.20 -14.23 -9.29
CA CYS A 31 -1.07 -15.66 -9.01
C CYS A 31 -2.34 -16.30 -8.40
N CYS A 32 -2.58 -17.58 -8.68
CA CYS A 32 -3.52 -18.40 -7.92
C CYS A 32 -2.89 -18.83 -6.59
N TYR A 33 -3.48 -18.44 -5.45
CA TYR A 33 -3.12 -18.98 -4.13
C TYR A 33 -4.20 -19.96 -3.63
N ASN A 34 -3.76 -21.09 -3.07
CA ASN A 34 -4.61 -22.14 -2.50
C ASN A 34 -4.54 -22.11 -0.95
N TYR A 35 -5.71 -22.12 -0.31
CA TYR A 35 -5.89 -21.97 1.15
C TYR A 35 -5.92 -23.29 1.92
N SER A 36 -5.88 -24.43 1.23
CA SER A 36 -6.06 -25.76 1.78
C SER A 36 -5.08 -26.75 1.16
N MET A 37 -4.83 -27.86 1.85
CA MET A 37 -4.17 -29.01 1.23
C MET A 37 -5.00 -29.48 0.02
N ASP A 38 -4.37 -29.75 -1.12
CA ASP A 38 -5.09 -30.18 -2.33
C ASP A 38 -5.34 -31.71 -2.34
N SER A 39 -6.03 -32.20 -3.39
CA SER A 39 -6.33 -33.64 -3.57
C SER A 39 -5.09 -34.52 -3.74
N ASN A 40 -3.94 -33.91 -4.06
CA ASN A 40 -2.68 -34.58 -4.34
C ASN A 40 -1.74 -34.52 -3.13
N GLY A 41 -2.16 -33.85 -2.04
CA GLY A 41 -1.41 -33.68 -0.81
C GLY A 41 -0.47 -32.47 -0.79
N ASN A 42 -0.51 -31.58 -1.78
CA ASN A 42 0.30 -30.36 -1.75
C ASN A 42 -0.21 -29.40 -0.65
N PRO A 43 0.68 -28.72 0.08
CA PRO A 43 0.29 -27.77 1.12
C PRO A 43 -0.33 -26.48 0.54
N PRO A 44 -1.02 -25.66 1.37
CA PRO A 44 -1.45 -24.31 0.98
C PRO A 44 -0.27 -23.48 0.46
N GLY A 45 -0.42 -22.85 -0.69
CA GLY A 45 0.69 -22.24 -1.44
C GLY A 45 0.25 -21.58 -2.75
N ILE A 46 1.19 -20.98 -3.47
CA ILE A 46 0.97 -20.52 -4.86
C ILE A 46 0.94 -21.73 -5.79
N LEU A 47 -0.11 -21.83 -6.61
CA LEU A 47 -0.25 -22.89 -7.62
C LEU A 47 0.37 -22.42 -8.94
N GLN A 48 1.61 -22.85 -9.21
CA GLN A 48 2.40 -22.34 -10.35
C GLN A 48 1.80 -22.63 -11.74
N ASN A 49 0.95 -23.64 -11.85
CA ASN A 49 0.33 -24.10 -13.10
C ASN A 49 -1.09 -23.52 -13.34
N GLU A 50 -1.61 -22.73 -12.40
CA GLU A 50 -3.01 -22.30 -12.38
C GLU A 50 -3.11 -20.81 -12.78
N PRO A 51 -3.54 -20.50 -14.02
CA PRO A 51 -3.55 -19.14 -14.53
C PRO A 51 -4.61 -18.27 -13.85
N VAL A 52 -4.25 -17.01 -13.61
CA VAL A 52 -5.17 -15.94 -13.17
C VAL A 52 -4.91 -14.69 -13.99
N ASP A 53 -5.83 -13.73 -13.89
CA ASP A 53 -5.74 -12.45 -14.58
C ASP A 53 -4.55 -11.59 -14.07
N PRO A 54 -3.93 -10.78 -14.96
CA PRO A 54 -2.88 -9.83 -14.57
C PRO A 54 -3.42 -8.70 -13.69
N ILE A 55 -2.54 -7.94 -13.03
CA ILE A 55 -2.98 -6.89 -12.09
C ILE A 55 -3.75 -5.79 -12.86
N PRO A 56 -5.03 -5.50 -12.51
CA PRO A 56 -5.81 -4.46 -13.14
C PRO A 56 -5.11 -3.09 -13.04
N HIS A 57 -5.16 -2.28 -14.10
CA HIS A 57 -4.44 -0.99 -14.16
C HIS A 57 -4.73 -0.07 -12.95
N LEU A 58 -5.98 -0.06 -12.45
CA LEU A 58 -6.36 0.67 -11.23
C LEU A 58 -5.55 0.23 -10.00
N PHE A 59 -5.27 -1.06 -9.87
CA PHE A 59 -4.48 -1.61 -8.77
C PHE A 59 -2.99 -1.30 -8.95
N LYS A 60 -2.48 -1.28 -10.20
CA LYS A 60 -1.13 -0.76 -10.50
C LYS A 60 -0.94 0.70 -10.07
N VAL A 61 -1.96 1.54 -10.25
CA VAL A 61 -1.96 2.94 -9.76
C VAL A 61 -1.91 3.00 -8.22
N ILE A 62 -2.59 2.09 -7.52
CA ILE A 62 -2.50 1.96 -6.05
C ILE A 62 -1.09 1.51 -5.64
N ILE A 63 -0.52 0.49 -6.28
CA ILE A 63 0.84 -0.01 -6.01
C ILE A 63 1.89 1.10 -6.18
N ARG A 64 1.86 1.83 -7.31
CA ARG A 64 2.73 2.99 -7.54
C ARG A 64 2.62 4.03 -6.43
N ARG A 65 1.42 4.26 -5.90
CA ARG A 65 1.16 5.23 -4.81
C ARG A 65 1.66 4.72 -3.46
N LEU A 66 1.52 3.43 -3.15
CA LEU A 66 2.05 2.79 -1.94
C LEU A 66 3.58 2.89 -1.88
N VAL A 67 4.28 2.60 -2.99
CA VAL A 67 5.74 2.70 -3.07
C VAL A 67 6.20 4.16 -3.02
N ARG A 68 5.60 5.04 -3.84
CA ARG A 68 5.97 6.46 -3.90
C ARG A 68 5.78 7.21 -2.57
N TRP A 69 4.87 6.75 -1.71
CA TRP A 69 4.60 7.32 -0.39
C TRP A 69 5.29 6.56 0.77
N HIS A 70 6.30 5.73 0.49
CA HIS A 70 7.05 4.96 1.49
C HIS A 70 6.17 4.07 2.38
N VAL A 71 5.02 3.60 1.88
CA VAL A 71 4.15 2.64 2.58
C VAL A 71 4.67 1.22 2.39
N LEU A 72 5.10 0.89 1.17
CA LEU A 72 5.91 -0.28 0.85
C LEU A 72 7.30 0.16 0.35
N PRO A 73 8.35 -0.64 0.57
CA PRO A 73 9.67 -0.33 0.03
C PRO A 73 9.73 -0.65 -1.46
N SER A 74 10.54 0.11 -2.19
CA SER A 74 10.83 -0.09 -3.62
C SER A 74 11.52 -1.42 -3.97
N THR A 75 11.97 -2.18 -2.97
CA THR A 75 12.49 -3.55 -3.10
C THR A 75 11.42 -4.63 -2.94
N CYS A 76 10.24 -4.28 -2.41
CA CYS A 76 9.06 -5.15 -2.28
C CYS A 76 7.87 -4.46 -2.96
N VAL A 77 7.95 -4.36 -4.30
CA VAL A 77 6.83 -3.91 -5.13
C VAL A 77 5.88 -5.11 -5.32
N PRO A 78 4.59 -5.01 -4.95
CA PRO A 78 3.63 -6.07 -5.17
C PRO A 78 3.46 -6.47 -6.64
N ASP A 79 3.53 -7.78 -6.88
CA ASP A 79 3.27 -8.47 -8.14
C ASP A 79 2.07 -9.45 -8.03
N SER A 80 1.50 -9.58 -6.83
CA SER A 80 0.26 -10.31 -6.53
C SER A 80 -0.70 -9.42 -5.74
N CYS A 81 -2.01 -9.55 -6.00
CA CYS A 81 -3.01 -8.96 -5.12
C CYS A 81 -4.30 -9.79 -5.04
N ILE A 82 -4.96 -9.70 -3.89
CA ILE A 82 -6.25 -10.36 -3.64
C ILE A 82 -7.28 -9.37 -3.09
N VAL A 83 -8.40 -9.26 -3.80
CA VAL A 83 -9.62 -8.64 -3.29
C VAL A 83 -10.35 -9.68 -2.44
N ASN A 84 -10.68 -9.32 -1.21
CA ASN A 84 -11.55 -10.08 -0.33
C ASN A 84 -12.86 -9.29 -0.18
N ILE A 85 -13.99 -9.91 -0.52
CA ILE A 85 -15.33 -9.32 -0.44
C ILE A 85 -16.10 -10.12 0.63
N TYR A 86 -16.65 -9.39 1.59
CA TYR A 86 -17.33 -9.93 2.75
C TYR A 86 -18.75 -9.39 2.78
N ASP A 87 -19.74 -10.25 2.98
CA ASP A 87 -21.06 -9.83 3.44
C ASP A 87 -21.12 -9.94 4.98
N GLU A 88 -22.22 -9.50 5.59
CA GLU A 88 -22.40 -9.58 7.04
C GLU A 88 -22.20 -11.01 7.56
N GLY A 89 -21.42 -11.16 8.63
CA GLY A 89 -21.09 -12.45 9.23
C GLY A 89 -19.93 -13.23 8.57
N ASP A 90 -19.39 -12.78 7.44
CA ASP A 90 -18.16 -13.36 6.88
C ASP A 90 -16.92 -12.95 7.70
N CYS A 91 -15.88 -13.80 7.72
CA CYS A 91 -14.68 -13.62 8.53
C CYS A 91 -13.41 -14.15 7.81
N ILE A 92 -12.24 -13.95 8.42
CA ILE A 92 -11.03 -14.73 8.14
C ILE A 92 -10.56 -15.39 9.46
N PRO A 93 -10.50 -16.74 9.55
CA PRO A 93 -9.97 -17.44 10.71
C PRO A 93 -8.49 -17.11 11.04
N PRO A 94 -8.03 -17.39 12.28
CA PRO A 94 -6.62 -17.26 12.68
C PRO A 94 -5.61 -17.94 11.75
N HIS A 95 -4.75 -17.14 11.13
CA HIS A 95 -3.70 -17.60 10.21
C HIS A 95 -2.48 -16.68 10.20
N ILE A 96 -1.45 -17.07 9.46
CA ILE A 96 -0.31 -16.25 9.04
C ILE A 96 -0.31 -16.32 7.51
N ASP A 97 -0.02 -15.23 6.79
CA ASP A 97 0.17 -15.28 5.34
C ASP A 97 1.34 -16.21 5.00
N ASN A 98 1.22 -16.99 3.92
CA ASN A 98 2.26 -17.93 3.53
C ASN A 98 3.57 -17.21 3.15
N HIS A 99 4.72 -17.86 3.34
CA HIS A 99 6.05 -17.35 3.00
C HIS A 99 6.40 -17.42 1.51
N ASP A 100 5.53 -18.02 0.68
CA ASP A 100 5.47 -17.80 -0.78
C ASP A 100 5.30 -16.32 -1.16
N PHE A 101 4.94 -15.47 -0.19
CA PHE A 101 4.91 -14.01 -0.33
C PHE A 101 5.97 -13.36 0.58
N VAL A 102 6.88 -12.58 0.00
CA VAL A 102 7.93 -11.88 0.76
C VAL A 102 7.35 -10.70 1.55
N ARG A 103 8.11 -10.25 2.57
CA ARG A 103 7.70 -9.19 3.50
C ARG A 103 8.40 -7.85 3.17
N PRO A 104 7.80 -6.69 3.46
CA PRO A 104 6.45 -6.48 4.00
C PRO A 104 5.37 -6.57 2.92
N PHE A 105 4.13 -6.86 3.34
CA PHE A 105 2.93 -6.74 2.52
C PHE A 105 1.91 -5.80 3.17
N CYS A 106 0.82 -5.45 2.48
CA CYS A 106 -0.19 -4.56 3.06
C CYS A 106 -1.63 -4.88 2.63
N THR A 107 -2.59 -4.48 3.47
CA THR A 107 -4.03 -4.58 3.20
C THR A 107 -4.68 -3.20 3.26
N VAL A 108 -5.44 -2.85 2.22
CA VAL A 108 -6.22 -1.61 2.11
C VAL A 108 -7.70 -1.93 2.35
N SER A 109 -8.37 -1.17 3.23
CA SER A 109 -9.79 -1.41 3.60
C SER A 109 -10.77 -0.49 2.88
N PHE A 110 -11.95 -1.01 2.52
CA PHE A 110 -12.98 -0.32 1.75
C PHE A 110 -14.41 -0.71 2.22
N LEU A 111 -15.37 0.16 1.90
CA LEU A 111 -16.81 0.10 2.23
C LEU A 111 -17.17 0.20 3.73
N SER A 112 -16.49 -0.52 4.62
CA SER A 112 -16.75 -0.48 6.05
C SER A 112 -15.49 -0.70 6.89
N GLU A 113 -15.54 -0.21 8.12
CA GLU A 113 -14.54 -0.49 9.15
C GLU A 113 -14.78 -1.88 9.75
N CYS A 114 -13.69 -2.59 10.05
CA CYS A 114 -13.72 -3.72 10.97
C CYS A 114 -12.42 -3.77 11.77
N ASN A 115 -12.41 -4.52 12.87
CA ASN A 115 -11.16 -4.86 13.53
C ASN A 115 -10.43 -5.98 12.77
N ILE A 116 -9.11 -5.97 12.87
CA ILE A 116 -8.24 -7.15 12.68
C ILE A 116 -7.62 -7.48 14.04
N VAL A 117 -7.59 -8.76 14.41
CA VAL A 117 -7.17 -9.20 15.74
C VAL A 117 -5.91 -10.06 15.63
N PHE A 118 -4.88 -9.71 16.41
CA PHE A 118 -3.55 -10.30 16.42
C PHE A 118 -3.24 -11.04 17.73
N GLY A 119 -2.45 -12.11 17.66
CA GLY A 119 -1.90 -12.81 18.82
C GLY A 119 -1.05 -14.03 18.44
N THR A 120 -0.09 -14.41 19.29
CA THR A 120 0.69 -15.64 19.14
C THR A 120 -0.19 -16.89 19.24
N LYS A 121 -1.20 -16.84 20.11
CA LYS A 121 -2.36 -17.74 20.14
C LYS A 121 -3.63 -16.90 20.06
N LEU A 122 -4.46 -17.17 19.06
CA LEU A 122 -5.80 -16.60 18.92
C LEU A 122 -6.82 -17.65 19.35
N LYS A 123 -7.75 -17.26 20.22
CA LYS A 123 -8.84 -18.14 20.67
C LYS A 123 -10.00 -18.03 19.68
N VAL A 124 -10.63 -19.15 19.36
CA VAL A 124 -11.94 -19.18 18.69
C VAL A 124 -12.99 -19.32 19.78
N ASP A 125 -13.81 -18.29 19.97
CA ASP A 125 -14.86 -18.27 20.98
C ASP A 125 -16.17 -18.84 20.41
N ARG A 126 -16.52 -18.43 19.18
CA ARG A 126 -17.67 -18.93 18.40
C ARG A 126 -17.36 -18.84 16.89
N PRO A 127 -18.19 -19.42 16.00
CA PRO A 127 -18.07 -19.22 14.55
C PRO A 127 -18.05 -17.73 14.14
N GLY A 128 -16.86 -17.24 13.77
CA GLY A 128 -16.60 -15.85 13.40
C GLY A 128 -16.19 -14.92 14.57
N GLU A 129 -16.12 -15.41 15.81
CA GLU A 129 -15.77 -14.63 16.99
C GLU A 129 -14.42 -15.11 17.54
N PHE A 130 -13.45 -14.20 17.59
CA PHE A 130 -12.05 -14.49 17.89
C PHE A 130 -11.47 -13.52 18.91
N SER A 131 -10.82 -14.04 19.95
CA SER A 131 -10.09 -13.23 20.94
C SER A 131 -8.58 -13.32 20.75
N GLY A 132 -7.89 -12.21 20.96
CA GLY A 132 -6.44 -12.07 20.81
C GLY A 132 -5.86 -10.97 21.69
N ALA A 133 -4.56 -10.74 21.57
CA ALA A 133 -3.82 -9.79 22.42
C ALA A 133 -4.05 -8.31 22.00
N ILE A 134 -4.22 -8.06 20.70
CA ILE A 134 -4.44 -6.71 20.16
C ILE A 134 -5.53 -6.76 19.09
N ALA A 135 -6.52 -5.86 19.19
CA ALA A 135 -7.46 -5.56 18.12
C ALA A 135 -7.11 -4.19 17.51
N ILE A 136 -6.94 -4.12 16.20
CA ILE A 136 -6.62 -2.89 15.46
C ILE A 136 -7.83 -2.55 14.57
N PRO A 137 -8.45 -1.37 14.71
CA PRO A 137 -9.50 -0.93 13.79
C PRO A 137 -8.90 -0.64 12.41
N LEU A 138 -9.62 -1.00 11.36
CA LEU A 138 -9.25 -0.74 9.96
C LEU A 138 -10.28 0.17 9.29
N PRO A 139 -10.22 1.51 9.50
CA PRO A 139 -11.13 2.46 8.87
C PRO A 139 -11.17 2.37 7.35
N MET A 140 -12.23 2.90 6.73
CA MET A 140 -12.30 3.01 5.28
C MET A 140 -11.12 3.84 4.73
N GLY A 141 -10.40 3.30 3.75
CA GLY A 141 -9.19 3.90 3.17
C GLY A 141 -7.92 3.74 4.01
N SER A 142 -7.98 3.04 5.15
CA SER A 142 -6.79 2.67 5.92
C SER A 142 -5.89 1.69 5.17
N VAL A 143 -4.59 1.71 5.47
CA VAL A 143 -3.61 0.74 4.97
C VAL A 143 -2.85 0.16 6.16
N LEU A 144 -3.03 -1.14 6.42
CA LEU A 144 -2.22 -1.87 7.39
C LEU A 144 -1.04 -2.52 6.66
N VAL A 145 0.18 -2.31 7.16
CA VAL A 145 1.40 -2.95 6.65
C VAL A 145 1.84 -4.03 7.63
N PHE A 146 2.06 -5.24 7.14
CA PHE A 146 2.50 -6.40 7.89
C PHE A 146 4.01 -6.57 7.71
N ASN A 147 4.77 -6.61 8.81
CA ASN A 147 6.23 -6.83 8.78
C ASN A 147 6.74 -7.52 10.04
N GLY A 148 7.85 -8.26 9.94
CA GLY A 148 8.54 -8.91 11.07
C GLY A 148 7.61 -9.79 11.92
N LYS A 149 7.72 -9.71 13.26
CA LYS A 149 6.87 -10.47 14.20
C LYS A 149 5.36 -10.37 13.87
N GLY A 150 4.88 -9.24 13.37
CA GLY A 150 3.49 -9.03 12.96
C GLY A 150 3.08 -9.68 11.62
N ALA A 151 4.03 -10.12 10.80
CA ALA A 151 3.80 -10.85 9.56
C ALA A 151 4.18 -12.34 9.63
N ASP A 152 5.05 -12.72 10.58
CA ASP A 152 5.76 -14.00 10.55
C ASP A 152 5.61 -14.83 11.84
N VAL A 153 5.12 -14.25 12.94
CA VAL A 153 5.00 -14.92 14.26
C VAL A 153 3.59 -14.77 14.85
N ALA A 154 3.03 -13.56 14.83
CA ALA A 154 1.68 -13.31 15.29
C ALA A 154 0.67 -13.85 14.27
N LYS A 155 -0.24 -14.72 14.72
CA LYS A 155 -1.43 -15.04 13.95
C LYS A 155 -2.34 -13.82 13.90
N HIS A 156 -3.04 -13.64 12.79
CA HIS A 156 -4.06 -12.62 12.64
C HIS A 156 -5.37 -13.22 12.09
N CYS A 157 -6.48 -12.58 12.43
CA CYS A 157 -7.81 -12.93 11.96
C CYS A 157 -8.66 -11.67 11.74
N VAL A 158 -9.69 -11.80 10.90
CA VAL A 158 -10.74 -10.79 10.75
C VAL A 158 -12.01 -11.40 11.34
N PRO A 159 -12.55 -10.89 12.46
CA PRO A 159 -13.82 -11.34 13.02
C PRO A 159 -15.00 -11.17 12.04
N ALA A 160 -16.14 -11.74 12.39
CA ALA A 160 -17.39 -11.60 11.64
C ALA A 160 -17.74 -10.12 11.41
N VAL A 161 -17.75 -9.68 10.15
CA VAL A 161 -18.01 -8.26 9.82
C VAL A 161 -19.48 -7.89 10.04
N HIS A 162 -19.73 -6.68 10.54
CA HIS A 162 -21.08 -6.18 10.85
C HIS A 162 -21.82 -5.57 9.64
N SER A 163 -21.16 -5.50 8.48
CA SER A 163 -21.73 -4.96 7.23
C SER A 163 -20.85 -5.38 6.05
N LYS A 164 -21.33 -5.16 4.82
CA LYS A 164 -20.57 -5.50 3.61
C LYS A 164 -19.24 -4.75 3.57
N ARG A 165 -18.13 -5.50 3.51
CA ARG A 165 -16.75 -4.98 3.50
C ARG A 165 -16.01 -5.42 2.26
N ILE A 166 -15.03 -4.64 1.83
CA ILE A 166 -14.01 -5.08 0.87
C ILE A 166 -12.62 -4.78 1.45
N SER A 167 -11.64 -5.67 1.24
CA SER A 167 -10.24 -5.31 1.45
C SER A 167 -9.31 -5.95 0.42
N ILE A 168 -8.37 -5.16 -0.09
CA ILE A 168 -7.40 -5.58 -1.09
C ILE A 168 -6.05 -5.76 -0.41
N THR A 169 -5.52 -6.97 -0.43
CA THR A 169 -4.17 -7.29 0.09
C THR A 169 -3.20 -7.35 -1.08
N PHE A 170 -2.12 -6.56 -0.99
CA PHE A 170 -1.06 -6.44 -1.98
C PHE A 170 0.21 -7.09 -1.44
N ARG A 171 0.76 -8.07 -2.16
CA ARG A 171 1.92 -8.89 -1.78
C ARG A 171 2.91 -8.94 -2.93
N LYS A 172 4.22 -9.06 -2.63
CA LYS A 172 5.18 -9.54 -3.61
C LYS A 172 5.37 -11.05 -3.39
N MET A 173 5.40 -11.83 -4.45
CA MET A 173 5.76 -13.25 -4.44
C MET A 173 7.25 -13.43 -4.16
N ASP A 174 7.60 -14.59 -3.62
CA ASP A 174 8.96 -15.09 -3.73
C ASP A 174 9.23 -15.51 -5.19
N GLU A 175 10.40 -15.15 -5.72
CA GLU A 175 10.73 -15.34 -7.13
C GLU A 175 10.89 -16.84 -7.49
N SER A 176 11.16 -17.70 -6.51
CA SER A 176 11.11 -19.17 -6.67
C SER A 176 9.69 -19.73 -6.76
N LYS A 177 8.67 -18.94 -6.41
CA LYS A 177 7.24 -19.31 -6.36
C LYS A 177 6.38 -18.65 -7.45
N TRP A 178 6.99 -17.88 -8.35
CA TRP A 178 6.31 -17.34 -9.52
C TRP A 178 5.61 -18.43 -10.35
N PRO A 179 4.42 -18.16 -10.93
CA PRO A 179 3.77 -19.04 -11.89
C PRO A 179 4.60 -19.30 -13.16
N ILE A 180 4.35 -20.42 -13.83
CA ILE A 180 5.02 -20.74 -15.09
C ILE A 180 4.65 -19.70 -16.15
N GLY A 181 5.66 -19.09 -16.78
CA GLY A 181 5.46 -18.02 -17.75
C GLY A 181 5.12 -16.65 -17.14
N PHE A 182 5.23 -16.48 -15.82
CA PHE A 182 5.03 -15.18 -15.18
C PHE A 182 6.02 -14.13 -15.72
N ALA A 183 5.49 -12.97 -16.09
CA ALA A 183 6.25 -11.83 -16.60
C ALA A 183 6.06 -10.62 -15.67
N PRO A 184 7.12 -10.08 -15.04
CA PRO A 184 7.01 -8.90 -14.17
C PRO A 184 6.46 -7.68 -14.90
N GLU A 185 5.49 -7.02 -14.26
CA GLU A 185 4.78 -5.87 -14.82
C GLU A 185 5.72 -4.68 -15.10
N LEU A 186 5.92 -4.34 -16.38
CA LEU A 186 6.88 -3.32 -16.81
C LEU A 186 6.59 -1.94 -16.21
N ASP A 187 5.32 -1.56 -16.08
CA ASP A 187 4.90 -0.28 -15.49
C ASP A 187 4.96 -0.25 -13.94
N LEU A 188 5.47 -1.32 -13.32
CA LEU A 188 5.79 -1.44 -11.89
C LEU A 188 7.29 -1.65 -11.60
N GLN A 189 8.16 -1.72 -12.63
CA GLN A 189 9.60 -1.80 -12.43
C GLN A 189 10.23 -0.44 -12.12
N GLY A 190 11.37 -0.43 -11.44
CA GLY A 190 12.17 0.78 -11.21
C GLY A 190 11.50 1.89 -10.39
N LEU A 191 10.47 1.58 -9.58
CA LEU A 191 9.68 2.58 -8.87
C LEU A 191 10.46 3.29 -7.76
N GLU A 192 10.93 4.50 -8.05
CA GLU A 192 11.50 5.41 -7.05
C GLU A 192 10.45 5.91 -6.03
N ARG A 193 10.89 6.13 -4.79
CA ARG A 193 10.08 6.77 -3.74
C ARG A 193 10.19 8.28 -3.87
N LEU A 194 9.17 9.04 -3.44
CA LEU A 194 9.30 10.50 -3.44
C LEU A 194 10.38 10.94 -2.44
N PRO A 195 11.31 11.84 -2.81
CA PRO A 195 12.26 12.38 -1.84
C PRO A 195 11.53 13.16 -0.75
N TYR A 196 12.00 13.03 0.50
CA TYR A 196 11.49 13.80 1.63
C TYR A 196 11.75 15.29 1.40
N GLU A 197 10.93 16.16 2.02
CA GLU A 197 10.96 17.60 1.71
C GLU A 197 12.33 18.25 2.00
N GLY A 198 13.01 17.81 3.05
CA GLY A 198 14.39 18.23 3.36
C GLY A 198 15.45 17.77 2.35
N GLU A 199 15.20 16.70 1.59
CA GLU A 199 16.11 16.22 0.54
C GLU A 199 15.95 17.03 -0.76
N ARG A 200 14.73 17.52 -1.05
CA ARG A 200 14.48 18.42 -2.19
C ARG A 200 15.30 19.70 -2.06
N SER A 201 15.32 20.31 -0.87
CA SER A 201 16.14 21.49 -0.60
C SER A 201 17.64 21.20 -0.81
N LYS A 202 18.15 20.05 -0.34
CA LYS A 202 19.56 19.66 -0.55
C LYS A 202 19.91 19.44 -2.02
N ARG A 203 19.03 18.81 -2.82
CA ARG A 203 19.25 18.63 -4.26
C ARG A 203 19.20 19.98 -5.00
N LEU A 204 18.36 20.91 -4.56
CA LEU A 204 18.27 22.27 -5.11
C LEU A 204 19.45 23.19 -4.72
N THR A 205 20.04 23.05 -3.53
CA THR A 205 21.27 23.78 -3.18
C THR A 205 22.49 23.23 -3.92
N LEU A 206 22.62 21.91 -4.03
CA LEU A 206 23.72 21.28 -4.78
C LEU A 206 23.69 21.62 -6.29
N SER A 207 22.50 21.80 -6.87
CA SER A 207 22.38 22.27 -8.26
C SER A 207 22.71 23.76 -8.45
N LYS A 208 22.75 24.56 -7.38
CA LYS A 208 23.05 26.00 -7.43
C LYS A 208 24.53 26.34 -7.22
N SER A 209 25.34 25.43 -6.67
CA SER A 209 26.76 25.69 -6.38
C SER A 209 27.69 25.64 -7.60
N ASN A 210 27.23 25.16 -8.76
CA ASN A 210 28.08 24.87 -9.91
C ASN A 210 27.96 25.89 -11.06
N TRP A 211 27.78 27.18 -10.75
CA TRP A 211 27.96 28.26 -11.72
C TRP A 211 29.39 28.81 -11.66
N PRO A 212 30.24 28.59 -12.69
CA PRO A 212 31.58 29.15 -12.71
C PRO A 212 31.50 30.67 -12.94
N VAL A 213 31.82 31.45 -11.91
CA VAL A 213 31.93 32.92 -12.01
C VAL A 213 33.17 33.27 -12.83
N ASN A 214 33.00 33.39 -14.14
CA ASN A 214 34.08 33.65 -15.07
C ASN A 214 34.60 35.09 -14.90
N ARG A 215 35.78 35.24 -14.29
CA ARG A 215 36.46 36.53 -14.14
C ARG A 215 37.01 36.98 -15.49
N GLN A 216 36.41 38.01 -16.08
CA GLN A 216 37.12 38.92 -16.97
C GLN A 216 36.90 40.35 -16.49
N GLY A 217 38.00 41.08 -16.31
CA GLY A 217 38.00 42.48 -15.92
C GLY A 217 38.58 43.33 -17.04
N VAL A 218 37.92 44.45 -17.33
CA VAL A 218 38.45 45.50 -18.20
C VAL A 218 38.41 46.81 -17.41
N ARG A 219 39.55 47.50 -17.31
CA ARG A 219 39.65 48.85 -16.73
C ARG A 219 39.51 49.90 -17.84
N ARG A 220 38.79 50.99 -17.56
CA ARG A 220 39.35 52.36 -17.62
C ARG A 220 38.42 53.41 -16.99
N GLU A 221 39.05 54.39 -16.37
CA GLU A 221 38.53 55.68 -15.88
C GLU A 221 37.94 56.56 -17.02
N ASP A 222 37.15 57.62 -16.83
CA ASP A 222 36.11 58.02 -15.82
C ASP A 222 35.25 59.15 -16.50
N SER A 223 34.64 60.23 -15.98
CA SER A 223 34.50 60.90 -14.66
C SER A 223 33.36 61.95 -14.69
N THR A 224 32.68 62.19 -13.54
CA THR A 224 31.69 63.30 -13.25
C THR A 224 30.37 63.29 -14.07
N ASP A 225 29.19 63.74 -13.61
CA ASP A 225 28.79 64.73 -12.58
C ASP A 225 27.30 64.56 -12.12
N LYS A 226 26.82 65.32 -11.11
CA LYS A 226 25.42 65.62 -10.62
C LYS A 226 24.22 64.80 -11.16
N GLY A 227 23.27 64.28 -10.37
CA GLY A 227 22.73 64.71 -9.07
C GLY A 227 21.16 64.67 -9.06
N ARG A 228 20.52 64.62 -7.87
CA ARG A 228 19.06 64.40 -7.60
C ARG A 228 18.60 62.97 -7.95
N GLY A 229 17.67 62.27 -7.28
CA GLY A 229 16.68 62.53 -6.21
C GLY A 229 15.55 61.47 -6.41
N LEU A 230 14.70 61.03 -5.47
CA LEU A 230 14.42 61.40 -4.08
C LEU A 230 14.19 60.11 -3.23
N LEU A 231 13.65 60.21 -2.00
CA LEU A 231 13.51 59.10 -1.03
C LEU A 231 12.03 58.67 -0.81
N GLU A 232 11.87 57.57 -0.05
CA GLU A 232 10.72 57.19 0.81
C GLU A 232 9.54 56.32 0.29
N THR A 233 9.05 55.52 1.26
CA THR A 233 7.94 54.52 1.30
C THR A 233 7.61 54.29 2.80
N PRO A 234 6.57 53.53 3.22
CA PRO A 234 5.22 53.29 2.68
C PRO A 234 4.16 53.90 3.67
N PRO A 235 2.90 53.41 3.89
CA PRO A 235 2.55 52.06 4.37
C PRO A 235 1.29 51.40 3.72
N GLU A 236 1.04 50.12 4.06
CA GLU A 236 -0.18 49.34 3.74
C GLU A 236 -1.22 49.43 4.90
N PRO A 237 -2.49 48.99 4.72
CA PRO A 237 -2.86 47.75 5.41
C PRO A 237 -3.96 46.84 4.79
N ARG A 238 -3.64 45.52 4.77
CA ARG A 238 -4.42 44.37 5.27
C ARG A 238 -5.67 43.86 4.53
N PHE A 239 -5.41 42.86 3.68
CA PHE A 239 -5.95 41.48 3.75
C PHE A 239 -7.32 41.19 4.41
N VAL A 240 -8.20 40.50 3.65
CA VAL A 240 -8.94 39.32 4.14
C VAL A 240 -8.83 38.17 3.11
N GLY A 241 -7.96 37.20 3.38
CA GLY A 241 -7.77 36.02 2.52
C GLY A 241 -8.43 34.77 3.10
N ARG A 242 -9.41 34.18 2.41
CA ARG A 242 -10.13 32.99 2.90
C ARG A 242 -9.25 31.74 2.83
N ALA A 243 -8.85 31.22 4.00
CA ALA A 243 -7.99 30.03 4.09
C ALA A 243 -8.63 28.79 3.44
N ARG A 244 -7.83 28.03 2.70
CA ARG A 244 -8.21 26.69 2.21
C ARG A 244 -7.90 25.65 3.29
N PRO A 245 -8.78 24.65 3.55
CA PRO A 245 -8.44 23.55 4.45
C PRO A 245 -7.19 22.81 3.98
N GLY A 246 -6.30 22.50 4.93
CA GLY A 246 -5.15 21.61 4.67
C GLY A 246 -5.59 20.16 4.45
N PRO A 247 -4.71 19.31 3.88
CA PRO A 247 -4.99 17.88 3.74
C PRO A 247 -5.18 17.22 5.13
N PRO A 248 -6.06 16.22 5.27
CA PRO A 248 -6.30 15.56 6.55
C PRO A 248 -5.03 14.88 7.09
N ASN A 249 -4.81 15.01 8.39
CA ASN A 249 -3.58 14.58 9.06
C ASN A 249 -3.41 13.04 8.96
N ARG A 250 -2.37 12.58 8.25
CA ARG A 250 -2.12 11.15 8.03
C ARG A 250 -1.24 10.58 9.13
N GLN A 251 -1.87 10.22 10.25
CA GLN A 251 -1.18 9.59 11.37
C GLN A 251 -0.67 8.19 10.99
N ARG A 252 0.65 8.04 10.84
CA ARG A 252 1.31 6.73 10.76
C ARG A 252 1.49 6.20 12.19
N VAL A 253 0.75 5.16 12.54
CA VAL A 253 0.96 4.39 13.78
C VAL A 253 1.90 3.22 13.47
N ARG A 254 2.82 2.93 14.39
CA ARG A 254 3.64 1.71 14.41
C ARG A 254 3.29 0.94 15.67
N LEU A 255 3.18 -0.38 15.55
CA LEU A 255 2.99 -1.30 16.66
C LEU A 255 4.08 -2.36 16.55
N ASP A 256 4.90 -2.47 17.58
CA ASP A 256 5.96 -3.47 17.69
C ASP A 256 5.48 -4.59 18.63
N PHE A 257 5.60 -5.84 18.17
CA PHE A 257 5.04 -7.01 18.86
C PHE A 257 6.07 -7.65 19.79
N ASP A 258 6.51 -6.92 20.83
CA ASP A 258 7.55 -7.41 21.73
C ASP A 258 7.03 -8.28 22.87
N ASN A 259 7.15 -9.58 22.64
CA ASN A 259 7.69 -10.60 23.56
C ASN A 259 8.59 -11.56 22.75
#